data_AF-A0A5B1L8G8-F1
#
_entry.id   AF-A0A5B1L8G8-F1
#
_cell.length_a   1.000
_cell.length_b   1.000
_cell.length_c   1.000
_cell.angle_alpha   90.00
_cell.angle_beta   90.00
_cell.angle_gamma   90.00
#
_symmetry.space_group_name_H-M   'P 1'
#
loop_
_entity.id
_entity.type
_entity.pdbx_description
1 polymer ?
#
loop_
_entity_poly.entity_id
_entity_poly.type
_entity_poly.pdbx_seq_one_letter_code
_entity_poly.pdbx_strand_id
1 'polypeptide(L)'
;MLLQLTFLAAIALATAHHGFTTPSRAIAVLSTETIRGNITFTQVQDGKVHVQGGITGLPPGEYGFHVHEKGDLSGGCLSTGSHFNPEHKDHGHPNDVNRHVGDLGNVVFDENHYS
;
A
#
# COMPACT_ATOMS: atom_id res chain seq x y z
N MET A 1 34.65 26.63 57.87
CA MET A 1 34.27 27.00 56.50
C MET A 1 34.19 25.70 55.70
N LEU A 2 33.00 25.09 55.70
CA LEU A 2 32.76 23.74 55.20
C LEU A 2 32.58 23.81 53.67
N LEU A 3 33.37 23.03 52.94
CA LEU A 3 33.32 22.93 51.48
C LEU A 3 32.17 21.98 51.12
N GLN A 4 31.05 22.49 50.61
CA GLN A 4 30.02 21.65 49.98
C GLN A 4 30.21 21.68 48.46
N LEU A 5 30.77 20.59 47.92
CA LEU A 5 30.69 20.28 46.49
C LEU A 5 29.31 19.69 46.21
N THR A 6 28.51 20.36 45.39
CA THR A 6 27.32 19.77 44.77
C THR A 6 27.70 19.22 43.40
N PHE A 7 27.77 17.89 43.28
CA PHE A 7 27.86 17.22 41.98
C PHE A 7 26.47 17.21 41.34
N LEU A 8 26.28 17.97 40.26
CA LEU A 8 25.12 17.85 39.39
C LEU A 8 25.36 16.68 38.44
N ALA A 9 24.82 15.50 38.76
CA ALA A 9 24.75 14.41 37.80
C ALA A 9 23.66 14.73 36.78
N ALA A 10 24.05 15.24 35.61
CA ALA A 10 23.18 15.31 34.46
C ALA A 10 22.89 13.87 33.98
N ILE A 11 21.75 13.33 34.38
CA ILE A 11 21.19 12.12 33.77
C ILE A 11 20.84 12.50 32.34
N ALA A 12 21.73 12.21 31.40
CA ALA A 12 21.41 12.23 29.99
C ALA A 12 20.34 11.15 29.77
N LEU A 13 19.08 11.57 29.72
CA LEU A 13 17.98 10.74 29.27
C LEU A 13 18.23 10.47 27.79
N ALA A 14 18.94 9.38 27.49
CA ALA A 14 19.10 8.92 26.13
C ALA A 14 17.72 8.52 25.62
N THR A 15 16.99 9.46 25.02
CA THR A 15 15.79 9.15 24.26
C THR A 15 16.26 8.29 23.10
N ALA A 16 16.05 6.98 23.20
CA ALA A 16 16.17 6.08 22.08
C ALA A 16 15.12 6.51 21.04
N HIS A 17 15.51 7.40 20.14
CA HIS A 17 14.78 7.62 18.89
C HIS A 17 14.93 6.32 18.10
N HIS A 18 13.99 5.39 18.28
CA HIS A 18 13.73 4.39 17.25
C HIS A 18 13.24 5.16 16.02
N GLY A 19 14.17 5.41 15.08
CA GLY A 19 13.84 6.03 13.81
C GLY A 19 12.81 5.17 13.08
N PHE A 20 11.70 5.78 12.69
CA PHE A 20 10.72 5.11 11.83
C PHE A 20 11.36 4.89 10.45
N THR A 21 11.41 3.64 10.01
CA THR A 21 11.84 3.29 8.66
C THR A 21 10.61 3.02 7.81
N THR A 22 10.43 3.78 6.74
CA THR A 22 9.34 3.53 5.78
C THR A 22 9.62 2.22 5.02
N PRO A 23 8.67 1.29 4.95
CA PRO A 23 8.84 0.09 4.13
C PRO A 23 9.04 0.47 2.65
N SER A 24 10.06 -0.10 2.02
CA SER A 24 10.29 0.10 0.57
C SER A 24 9.54 -0.92 -0.30
N ARG A 25 8.91 -1.94 0.31
CA ARG A 25 8.22 -3.03 -0.36
C ARG A 25 6.97 -3.46 0.40
N ALA A 26 5.93 -3.82 -0.34
CA ALA A 26 4.70 -4.43 0.17
C ALA A 26 4.19 -5.50 -0.80
N ILE A 27 3.29 -6.36 -0.32
CA ILE A 27 2.62 -7.40 -1.12
C ILE A 27 1.15 -7.53 -0.72
N ALA A 28 0.29 -7.70 -1.71
CA ALA A 28 -1.10 -8.12 -1.56
C ALA A 28 -1.27 -9.50 -2.21
N VAL A 29 -1.99 -10.40 -1.51
CA VAL A 29 -2.24 -11.77 -1.96
C VAL A 29 -3.74 -11.92 -2.25
N LEU A 30 -4.08 -12.28 -3.48
CA LEU A 30 -5.43 -12.61 -3.91
C LEU A 30 -5.60 -14.14 -3.85
N SER A 31 -6.60 -14.60 -3.10
CA SER A 31 -6.85 -16.03 -2.91
C SER A 31 -8.33 -16.31 -2.70
N THR A 32 -9.04 -16.70 -3.76
CA THR A 32 -10.46 -17.11 -3.72
C THR A 32 -10.63 -18.60 -4.06
N GLU A 33 -11.79 -19.09 -4.47
CA GLU A 33 -11.88 -20.47 -4.99
C GLU A 33 -11.23 -20.60 -6.38
N THR A 34 -11.33 -19.55 -7.21
CA THR A 34 -10.88 -19.57 -8.62
C THR A 34 -9.71 -18.66 -8.92
N ILE A 35 -9.47 -17.62 -8.11
CA ILE A 35 -8.46 -16.59 -8.37
C ILE A 35 -7.27 -16.77 -7.42
N ARG A 36 -6.07 -16.72 -7.98
CA ARG A 36 -4.79 -16.72 -7.24
C ARG A 36 -3.91 -15.61 -7.80
N GLY A 37 -3.22 -14.87 -6.96
CA GLY A 37 -2.26 -13.90 -7.44
C GLY A 37 -1.49 -13.20 -6.33
N ASN A 38 -0.30 -12.74 -6.67
CA ASN A 38 0.54 -11.92 -5.81
C ASN A 38 0.82 -10.61 -6.53
N ILE A 39 0.48 -9.49 -5.90
CA ILE A 39 0.80 -8.15 -6.40
C ILE A 39 1.77 -7.50 -5.41
N THR A 40 2.94 -7.13 -5.92
CA THR A 40 4.01 -6.47 -5.17
C THR A 40 4.05 -4.99 -5.51
N PHE A 41 4.30 -4.18 -4.49
CA PHE A 41 4.49 -2.73 -4.59
C PHE A 41 5.89 -2.43 -4.10
N THR A 42 6.73 -1.87 -4.96
CA THR A 42 8.11 -1.49 -4.61
C THR A 42 8.26 0.00 -4.80
N GLN A 43 8.60 0.73 -3.75
CA GLN A 43 8.96 2.14 -3.86
C GLN A 43 10.26 2.25 -4.65
N VAL A 44 10.24 3.03 -5.72
CA VAL A 44 11.41 3.33 -6.56
C VAL A 44 11.77 4.80 -6.41
N GLN A 45 12.64 5.31 -7.29
CA GLN A 45 13.05 6.73 -7.28
C GLN A 45 11.88 7.68 -7.63
N ASP A 46 12.06 8.96 -7.36
CA ASP A 46 11.13 10.04 -7.70
C ASP A 46 9.71 9.89 -7.11
N GLY A 47 9.60 9.25 -5.95
CA GLY A 47 8.31 9.07 -5.27
C GLY A 47 7.35 8.10 -5.99
N LYS A 48 7.83 7.35 -6.98
CA LYS A 48 7.02 6.38 -7.73
C LYS A 48 7.01 5.02 -7.05
N VAL A 49 5.99 4.23 -7.38
CA VAL A 49 5.87 2.84 -6.97
C VAL A 49 5.78 1.96 -8.21
N HIS A 50 6.63 0.94 -8.28
CA HIS A 50 6.52 -0.11 -9.28
C HIS A 50 5.57 -1.19 -8.77
N VAL A 51 4.46 -1.38 -9.50
CA VAL A 51 3.47 -2.42 -9.23
C VAL A 51 3.74 -3.59 -10.17
N GLN A 52 3.98 -4.78 -9.62
CA GLN A 52 4.28 -5.98 -10.39
C GLN A 52 3.61 -7.19 -9.76
N GLY A 53 3.13 -8.11 -10.59
CA GLY A 53 2.53 -9.33 -10.08
C GLY A 53 2.08 -10.24 -11.20
N GLY A 54 1.37 -11.29 -10.81
CA GLY A 54 0.63 -12.14 -11.71
C GLY A 54 -0.65 -12.61 -11.06
N ILE A 55 -1.74 -12.66 -11.82
CA ILE A 55 -3.04 -13.14 -11.37
C ILE A 55 -3.52 -14.22 -12.34
N THR A 56 -4.02 -15.33 -11.82
CA THR A 56 -4.62 -16.42 -12.62
C THR A 56 -6.09 -16.60 -12.27
N GLY A 57 -6.87 -17.10 -13.24
CA GLY A 57 -8.18 -17.70 -12.98
C GLY A 57 -9.39 -16.88 -13.42
N LEU A 58 -9.18 -15.78 -14.15
CA LEU A 58 -10.24 -15.07 -14.86
C LEU A 58 -10.16 -15.35 -16.37
N PRO A 59 -11.30 -15.37 -17.09
CA PRO A 59 -11.33 -15.43 -18.55
C PRO A 59 -10.56 -14.28 -19.23
N PRO A 60 -10.24 -14.40 -20.52
CA PRO A 60 -9.56 -13.33 -21.25
C PRO A 60 -10.40 -12.05 -21.27
N GLY A 61 -9.75 -10.91 -21.02
CA GLY A 61 -10.40 -9.61 -20.99
C GLY A 61 -9.78 -8.61 -20.02
N GLU A 62 -10.40 -7.44 -19.94
CA GLU A 62 -9.99 -6.35 -19.06
C GLU A 62 -10.83 -6.33 -17.77
N TYR A 63 -10.16 -6.18 -16.63
CA TYR A 63 -10.79 -6.14 -15.31
C TYR A 63 -10.25 -4.96 -14.49
N GLY A 64 -11.15 -4.20 -13.88
CA GLY A 64 -10.77 -3.06 -13.04
C GLY A 64 -9.93 -3.47 -11.83
N PHE A 65 -8.87 -2.71 -11.57
CA PHE A 65 -7.92 -2.97 -10.50
C PHE A 65 -7.72 -1.71 -9.65
N HIS A 66 -8.00 -1.83 -8.35
CA HIS A 66 -8.05 -0.67 -7.46
C HIS A 66 -7.47 -0.98 -6.08
N VAL A 67 -6.89 0.05 -5.44
CA VAL A 67 -6.66 0.04 -4.00
C VAL A 67 -7.88 0.63 -3.31
N HIS A 68 -8.50 -0.13 -2.41
CA HIS A 68 -9.62 0.32 -1.59
C HIS A 68 -9.13 0.93 -0.27
N GLU A 69 -9.98 1.73 0.36
CA GLU A 69 -9.60 2.53 1.53
C GLU A 69 -9.22 1.69 2.76
N LYS A 70 -9.90 0.55 2.97
CA LYS A 70 -9.75 -0.26 4.17
C LYS A 70 -9.13 -1.63 3.86
N GLY A 71 -8.21 -2.05 4.73
CA GLY A 71 -7.73 -3.43 4.80
C GLY A 71 -8.64 -4.35 5.62
N ASP A 72 -9.95 -4.05 5.68
CA ASP A 72 -10.91 -4.82 6.45
C ASP A 72 -11.53 -5.93 5.58
N LEU A 73 -11.32 -7.18 5.99
CA LEU A 73 -11.85 -8.37 5.32
C LEU A 73 -12.95 -9.07 6.14
N SER A 74 -13.41 -8.47 7.25
CA SER A 74 -14.41 -9.07 8.15
C SER A 74 -15.75 -9.37 7.47
N GLY A 75 -16.15 -8.56 6.49
CA GLY A 75 -17.30 -8.75 5.62
C GLY A 75 -16.91 -9.07 4.16
N GLY A 76 -15.74 -9.67 3.95
CA GLY A 76 -15.19 -9.93 2.63
C GLY A 76 -14.83 -8.65 1.87
N CYS A 77 -14.91 -8.68 0.54
CA CYS A 77 -14.50 -7.55 -0.30
C CYS A 77 -15.33 -6.28 -0.06
N LEU A 78 -16.58 -6.41 0.39
CA LEU A 78 -17.47 -5.27 0.63
C LEU A 78 -16.95 -4.37 1.76
N SER A 79 -16.35 -4.95 2.80
CA SER A 79 -15.80 -4.21 3.94
C SER A 79 -14.55 -3.39 3.61
N THR A 80 -13.95 -3.59 2.43
CA THR A 80 -12.80 -2.78 1.99
C THR A 80 -13.19 -1.33 1.69
N GLY A 81 -14.48 -1.04 1.55
CA GLY A 81 -15.01 0.32 1.33
C GLY A 81 -14.91 0.76 -0.12
N SER A 82 -14.87 2.08 -0.35
CA SER A 82 -14.68 2.67 -1.68
C SER A 82 -13.22 2.69 -2.12
N HIS A 83 -12.96 3.16 -3.34
CA HIS A 83 -11.59 3.42 -3.82
C HIS A 83 -10.86 4.36 -2.86
N PHE A 84 -9.56 4.13 -2.67
CA PHE A 84 -8.72 4.98 -1.85
C PHE A 84 -8.58 6.38 -2.50
N ASN A 85 -9.22 7.37 -1.88
CA ASN A 85 -9.34 8.73 -2.42
C ASN A 85 -9.04 9.81 -1.36
N PRO A 86 -7.77 9.93 -0.91
CA PRO A 86 -7.39 10.95 0.07
C PRO A 86 -7.46 12.38 -0.47
N GLU A 87 -7.55 12.56 -1.80
CA GLU A 87 -7.58 13.87 -2.46
C GLU A 87 -8.98 14.34 -2.84
N HIS A 88 -10.01 13.53 -2.54
CA HIS A 88 -11.43 13.84 -2.83
C HIS A 88 -11.71 14.19 -4.31
N LYS A 89 -11.04 13.48 -5.22
CA LYS A 89 -11.22 13.59 -6.67
C LYS A 89 -12.33 12.67 -7.17
N ASP A 90 -12.71 12.83 -8.43
CA ASP A 90 -13.57 11.86 -9.10
C ASP A 90 -12.77 10.63 -9.54
N HIS A 91 -13.47 9.54 -9.86
CA HIS A 91 -12.86 8.37 -10.50
C HIS A 91 -12.33 8.72 -11.89
N GLY A 92 -11.17 8.16 -12.27
CA GLY A 92 -10.55 8.45 -13.56
C GLY A 92 -9.55 7.42 -14.05
N HIS A 93 -9.02 7.64 -15.26
CA HIS A 93 -7.97 6.79 -15.81
C HIS A 93 -6.64 7.03 -15.07
N PRO A 94 -5.72 6.05 -15.00
CA PRO A 94 -4.48 6.22 -14.25
C PRO A 94 -3.59 7.40 -14.68
N ASN A 95 -3.70 7.84 -15.93
CA ASN A 95 -2.96 8.98 -16.47
C ASN A 95 -3.67 10.33 -16.29
N ASP A 96 -4.89 10.33 -15.76
CA ASP A 96 -5.66 11.56 -15.56
C ASP A 96 -5.19 12.29 -14.30
N VAL A 97 -5.24 13.63 -14.34
CA VAL A 97 -5.02 14.47 -13.15
C VAL A 97 -6.21 14.41 -12.18
N ASN A 98 -7.41 14.16 -12.70
CA ASN A 98 -8.61 13.90 -11.90
C ASN A 98 -8.88 12.39 -11.86
N ARG A 99 -8.40 11.75 -10.81
CA ARG A 99 -8.59 10.32 -10.52
C ARG A 99 -8.50 10.10 -9.02
N HIS A 100 -9.00 8.98 -8.52
CA HIS A 100 -8.63 8.55 -7.17
C HIS A 100 -7.17 8.09 -7.13
N VAL A 101 -6.52 8.18 -5.96
CA VAL A 101 -5.15 7.65 -5.79
C VAL A 101 -5.12 6.13 -6.02
N GLY A 102 -6.18 5.43 -5.62
CA GLY A 102 -6.33 3.99 -5.81
C GLY A 102 -6.72 3.55 -7.21
N ASP A 103 -6.92 4.45 -8.18
CA ASP A 103 -7.30 4.10 -9.55
C ASP A 103 -6.08 3.64 -10.37
N LEU A 104 -5.96 2.32 -10.57
CA LEU A 104 -4.86 1.69 -11.31
C LEU A 104 -5.27 1.18 -12.70
N GLY A 105 -6.53 1.41 -13.11
CA GLY A 105 -7.03 1.07 -14.43
C GLY A 105 -7.42 -0.41 -14.52
N ASN A 106 -7.12 -1.04 -15.65
CA ASN A 106 -7.44 -2.44 -15.89
C ASN A 106 -6.18 -3.32 -15.90
N VAL A 107 -6.31 -4.52 -15.34
CA VAL A 107 -5.42 -5.65 -15.65
C VAL A 107 -6.00 -6.44 -16.83
N VAL A 108 -5.14 -7.12 -17.59
CA VAL A 108 -5.53 -7.79 -18.84
C VAL A 108 -5.19 -9.27 -18.73
N PHE A 109 -6.21 -10.12 -18.80
CA PHE A 109 -6.05 -11.57 -18.82
C PHE A 109 -5.95 -12.07 -20.25
N ASP A 110 -4.99 -12.97 -20.49
CA ASP A 110 -4.78 -13.65 -21.77
C ASP A 110 -5.63 -14.92 -21.90
N GLU A 111 -5.52 -15.59 -23.06
CA GLU A 111 -6.17 -16.87 -23.37
C GLU A 111 -5.79 -18.01 -22.40
N ASN A 112 -4.67 -17.88 -21.70
CA ASN A 112 -4.23 -18.83 -20.68
C ASN A 112 -4.78 -18.51 -19.29
N HIS A 113 -5.70 -17.55 -19.18
CA HIS A 113 -6.29 -17.08 -17.93
C HIS A 113 -5.23 -16.51 -16.98
N TYR A 114 -4.22 -15.82 -17.53
CA TYR A 114 -3.14 -15.16 -16.79
C TYR A 114 -3.09 -13.67 -17.13
N SER A 115 -2.93 -12.83 -16.10
CA SER A 115 -2.59 -11.41 -16.19
C SER A 115 -1.25 -11.13 -15.55
#